data_AF-A0A956BC26-F1
#
_entry.id   AF-A0A956BC26-F1
#
_cell.length_a   1.000
_cell.length_b   1.000
_cell.length_c   1.000
_cell.angle_alpha   90.00
_cell.angle_beta   90.00
_cell.angle_gamma   90.00
#
_symmetry.space_group_name_H-M   'P 1'
#
loop_
_entity.id
_entity.type
_entity.pdbx_description
1 polymer ?
#
loop_
_entity_poly.entity_id
_entity_poly.type
_entity_poly.pdbx_seq_one_letter_code
_entity_poly.pdbx_strand_id
1 'polypeptide(L)'
;MGDPAALAADLLAWCDGRPADDLEALLDALRERGAYPISLEVLEAAWNSDLPAARLGRVAEDWVGTVLLGLGDRAGAREVAAHLCAGATKHGVQFAGDLGHVLLGWDMPDLAAPLIEAAAKALPGDVALRYDLGVVQKLRGDFAASADSFRAVLRHRDEPAARWNLGIAAVAQHDWAT
;
A
#
# COMPACT_ATOMS: atom_id res chain seq x y z
N MET A 1 -9.49 -31.60 9.61
CA MET A 1 -8.83 -30.40 9.04
C MET A 1 -7.44 -30.36 9.66
N GLY A 2 -6.37 -30.29 8.87
CA GLY A 2 -5.00 -30.27 9.40
C GLY A 2 -4.72 -28.99 10.20
N ASP A 3 -3.67 -29.02 11.02
CA ASP A 3 -3.19 -27.87 11.79
C ASP A 3 -2.66 -26.77 10.83
N PRO A 4 -3.25 -25.56 10.81
CA PRO A 4 -2.79 -24.46 9.96
C PRO A 4 -1.32 -24.08 10.17
N ALA A 5 -0.83 -24.14 11.42
CA ALA A 5 0.54 -23.77 11.75
C ALA A 5 1.56 -24.77 11.16
N ALA A 6 1.24 -26.06 11.24
CA ALA A 6 2.07 -27.10 10.63
C ALA A 6 2.16 -26.94 9.11
N LEU A 7 1.04 -26.65 8.45
CA LEU A 7 1.03 -26.41 7.00
C LEU A 7 1.78 -25.13 6.62
N ALA A 8 1.64 -24.05 7.39
CA ALA A 8 2.38 -22.81 7.16
C ALA A 8 3.90 -23.04 7.28
N ALA A 9 4.35 -23.80 8.27
CA ALA A 9 5.76 -24.17 8.42
C ALA A 9 6.28 -24.97 7.21
N ASP A 10 5.51 -25.93 6.71
CA ASP A 10 5.87 -26.70 5.52
C ASP A 10 5.96 -25.81 4.26
N LEU A 11 5.05 -24.85 4.12
CA LEU A 11 5.04 -23.90 3.00
C LEU A 11 6.23 -22.94 3.06
N LEU A 12 6.60 -22.46 4.24
CA LEU A 12 7.79 -21.63 4.43
C LEU A 12 9.07 -22.39 4.15
N ALA A 13 9.16 -23.65 4.62
CA ALA A 13 10.27 -24.53 4.30
C ALA A 13 10.37 -24.79 2.80
N TRP A 14 9.23 -24.85 2.09
CA TRP A 14 9.21 -24.91 0.64
C TRP A 14 9.76 -23.63 0.01
N CYS A 15 9.44 -22.44 0.53
CA CYS A 15 9.97 -21.16 0.06
C CYS A 15 11.46 -20.95 0.36
N ASP A 16 12.06 -21.73 1.25
CA ASP A 16 13.46 -21.55 1.63
C ASP A 16 14.41 -21.77 0.43
N GLY A 17 15.37 -20.85 0.27
CA GLY A 17 16.28 -20.82 -0.88
C GLY A 17 15.65 -20.53 -2.24
N ARG A 18 14.33 -20.27 -2.31
CA ARG A 18 13.63 -19.92 -3.56
C ARG A 18 13.62 -18.41 -3.80
N PRO A 19 13.40 -17.96 -5.05
CA PRO A 19 13.06 -16.56 -5.31
C PRO A 19 11.77 -16.22 -4.57
N ALA A 20 11.67 -15.08 -3.88
CA ALA A 20 10.41 -14.71 -3.22
C ALA A 20 9.26 -14.32 -4.17
N ASP A 21 9.46 -14.37 -5.48
CA ASP A 21 8.34 -14.43 -6.42
C ASP A 21 7.51 -15.72 -6.16
N ASP A 22 8.14 -16.77 -5.64
CA ASP A 22 7.48 -17.99 -5.17
C ASP A 22 6.70 -17.78 -3.86
N LEU A 23 7.18 -16.93 -2.94
CA LEU A 23 6.42 -16.54 -1.74
C LEU A 23 5.20 -15.71 -2.12
N GLU A 24 5.37 -14.77 -3.06
CA GLU A 24 4.27 -13.96 -3.60
C GLU A 24 3.20 -14.85 -4.25
N ALA A 25 3.59 -15.74 -5.16
CA ALA A 25 2.68 -16.68 -5.80
C ALA A 25 1.97 -17.61 -4.79
N LEU A 26 2.65 -17.98 -3.71
CA LEU A 26 2.05 -18.75 -2.62
C LEU A 26 0.96 -17.94 -1.89
N LEU A 27 1.26 -16.70 -1.49
CA LEU A 27 0.32 -15.84 -0.78
C LEU A 27 -0.92 -15.51 -1.62
N ASP A 28 -0.71 -15.27 -2.93
CA ASP A 28 -1.80 -15.16 -3.91
C ASP A 28 -2.67 -16.42 -3.92
N ALA A 29 -2.05 -17.59 -4.07
CA ALA A 29 -2.75 -18.86 -4.12
C ALA A 29 -3.54 -19.16 -2.84
N LEU A 30 -3.05 -18.73 -1.67
CA LEU A 30 -3.74 -18.85 -0.39
C LEU A 30 -4.96 -17.94 -0.32
N ARG A 31 -4.84 -16.67 -0.76
CA ARG A 31 -5.98 -15.73 -0.81
C ARG A 31 -7.07 -16.18 -1.77
N GLU A 32 -6.71 -16.60 -2.97
CA GLU A 32 -7.67 -17.09 -3.98
C GLU A 32 -8.52 -18.26 -3.45
N ARG A 33 -7.94 -19.07 -2.56
CA ARG A 33 -8.60 -20.22 -1.93
C ARG A 33 -9.32 -19.86 -0.63
N GLY A 34 -9.23 -18.60 -0.18
CA GLY A 34 -9.75 -18.16 1.11
C GLY A 34 -9.02 -18.76 2.31
N ALA A 35 -7.77 -19.21 2.14
CA ALA A 35 -6.94 -19.83 3.17
C ALA A 35 -6.25 -18.79 4.06
N TYR A 36 -7.01 -17.79 4.52
CA TYR A 36 -6.49 -16.62 5.23
C TYR A 36 -5.77 -16.93 6.55
N PRO A 37 -6.21 -17.91 7.38
CA PRO A 37 -5.46 -18.27 8.58
C PRO A 37 -4.04 -18.78 8.26
N ILE A 38 -3.88 -19.59 7.20
CA ILE A 38 -2.57 -20.11 6.78
C ILE A 38 -1.73 -18.98 6.19
N SER A 39 -2.37 -18.10 5.40
CA SER A 39 -1.72 -16.90 4.87
C SER A 39 -1.11 -16.06 5.98
N LEU A 40 -1.85 -15.82 7.08
CA LEU A 40 -1.37 -15.03 8.21
C LEU A 40 -0.13 -15.64 8.88
N GLU A 41 -0.12 -16.96 9.11
CA GLU A 41 1.02 -17.67 9.69
C GLU A 41 2.27 -17.58 8.80
N VAL A 42 2.11 -17.75 7.48
CA VAL A 42 3.21 -17.60 6.50
C VAL A 42 3.75 -16.16 6.51
N LEU A 43 2.83 -15.20 6.49
CA LEU A 43 3.11 -13.77 6.49
C LEU A 43 3.84 -13.31 7.76
N GLU A 44 3.49 -13.83 8.94
CA GLU A 44 4.16 -13.55 10.22
C GLU A 44 5.59 -14.08 10.27
N ALA A 45 5.80 -15.30 9.78
CA ALA A 45 7.14 -15.85 9.69
C ALA A 45 8.00 -15.12 8.66
N ALA A 46 7.42 -14.75 7.50
CA ALA A 46 8.12 -14.03 6.44
C ALA A 46 8.49 -12.60 6.85
N TRP A 47 7.67 -11.95 7.68
CA TRP A 47 7.92 -10.60 8.19
C TRP A 47 9.25 -10.49 8.95
N ASN A 48 9.66 -11.57 9.62
CA ASN A 48 10.88 -11.61 10.43
C ASN A 48 12.18 -11.87 9.62
N SER A 49 12.18 -11.64 8.30
CA SER A 49 13.32 -11.97 7.45
C SER A 49 13.83 -10.79 6.61
N ASP A 50 15.13 -10.83 6.26
CA ASP A 50 15.88 -9.86 5.44
C ASP A 50 15.37 -9.79 3.99
N LEU A 51 14.07 -9.56 3.80
CA LEU A 51 13.47 -9.42 2.49
C LEU A 51 13.96 -8.11 1.84
N PRO A 52 14.29 -8.13 0.53
CA PRO A 52 14.50 -6.92 -0.23
C PRO A 52 13.34 -5.93 -0.04
N ALA A 53 13.63 -4.63 -0.01
CA ALA A 53 12.63 -3.58 0.23
C ALA A 53 11.40 -3.69 -0.70
N ALA A 54 11.60 -4.03 -1.97
CA ALA A 54 10.51 -4.23 -2.93
C ALA A 54 9.55 -5.38 -2.54
N ARG A 55 10.05 -6.40 -1.83
CA ARG A 55 9.25 -7.55 -1.36
C ARG A 55 8.55 -7.25 -0.06
N LEU A 56 9.16 -6.47 0.84
CA LEU A 56 8.49 -6.03 2.07
C LEU A 56 7.21 -5.27 1.75
N GLY A 57 7.20 -4.44 0.69
CA GLY A 57 6.02 -3.65 0.32
C GLY A 57 4.85 -4.52 -0.11
N ARG A 58 5.14 -5.57 -0.88
CA ARG A 58 4.14 -6.55 -1.31
C ARG A 58 3.68 -7.49 -0.20
N VAL A 59 4.60 -7.93 0.67
CA VAL A 59 4.23 -8.72 1.86
C VAL A 59 3.34 -7.89 2.80
N ALA A 60 3.62 -6.61 2.96
CA ALA A 60 2.77 -5.66 3.68
C ALA A 60 1.37 -5.53 3.04
N GLU A 61 1.31 -5.44 1.71
CA GLU A 61 0.07 -5.41 0.94
C GLU A 61 -0.74 -6.72 1.13
N ASP A 62 -0.08 -7.86 1.11
CA ASP A 62 -0.77 -9.14 1.31
C ASP A 62 -1.21 -9.35 2.76
N TRP A 63 -0.43 -8.88 3.73
CA TRP A 63 -0.77 -8.90 5.14
C TRP A 63 -2.09 -8.20 5.42
N VAL A 64 -2.14 -6.91 5.09
CA VAL A 64 -3.28 -6.10 5.45
C VAL A 64 -4.46 -6.44 4.53
N GLY A 65 -4.24 -6.83 3.27
CA GLY A 65 -5.28 -7.36 2.38
C GLY A 65 -5.92 -8.66 2.90
N THR A 66 -5.11 -9.58 3.43
CA THR A 66 -5.57 -10.84 4.06
C THR A 66 -6.47 -10.53 5.26
N VAL A 67 -6.03 -9.64 6.14
CA VAL A 67 -6.77 -9.31 7.36
C VAL A 67 -8.05 -8.53 7.03
N LEU A 68 -8.01 -7.57 6.09
CA LEU A 68 -9.15 -6.78 5.66
C LEU A 68 -10.20 -7.57 4.87
N LEU A 69 -9.79 -8.23 3.78
CA LEU A 69 -10.71 -8.88 2.85
C LEU A 69 -11.07 -10.28 3.32
N GLY A 70 -10.08 -11.00 3.86
CA GLY A 70 -10.25 -12.40 4.19
C GLY A 70 -10.86 -12.65 5.56
N LEU A 71 -10.40 -11.92 6.56
CA LEU A 71 -10.86 -12.07 7.93
C LEU A 71 -11.85 -10.98 8.36
N GLY A 72 -11.98 -9.90 7.58
CA GLY A 72 -12.85 -8.77 7.93
C GLY A 72 -12.36 -7.98 9.15
N ASP A 73 -11.14 -8.23 9.62
CA ASP A 73 -10.59 -7.64 10.85
C ASP A 73 -9.92 -6.29 10.56
N ARG A 74 -10.73 -5.25 10.45
CA ARG A 74 -10.22 -3.89 10.23
C ARG A 74 -9.30 -3.38 11.35
N ALA A 75 -9.42 -3.90 12.57
CA ALA A 75 -8.57 -3.49 13.67
C ALA A 75 -7.17 -4.07 13.53
N GLY A 76 -7.06 -5.39 13.31
CA GLY A 76 -5.78 -6.06 13.05
C GLY A 76 -5.08 -5.53 11.82
N ALA A 77 -5.83 -5.26 10.74
CA ALA A 77 -5.31 -4.64 9.53
C ALA A 77 -4.62 -3.29 9.81
N ARG A 78 -5.24 -2.45 10.64
CA ARG A 78 -4.69 -1.15 11.02
C ARG A 78 -3.48 -1.29 11.96
N GLU A 79 -3.50 -2.25 12.87
CA GLU A 79 -2.38 -2.52 13.76
C GLU A 79 -1.14 -2.93 12.98
N VAL A 80 -1.29 -3.85 12.02
CA VAL A 80 -0.23 -4.25 11.10
C VAL A 80 0.25 -3.04 10.32
N ALA A 81 -0.64 -2.30 9.66
CA ALA A 81 -0.29 -1.07 8.93
C ALA A 81 0.54 -0.09 9.77
N ALA A 82 0.16 0.14 11.04
CA ALA A 82 0.89 1.02 11.94
C ALA A 82 2.30 0.50 12.26
N HIS A 83 2.45 -0.81 12.47
CA HIS A 83 3.75 -1.45 12.67
C HIS A 83 4.66 -1.24 11.45
N LEU A 84 4.14 -1.46 10.24
CA LEU A 84 4.85 -1.26 8.98
C LEU A 84 5.36 0.19 8.84
N CYS A 85 4.49 1.16 9.14
CA CYS A 85 4.79 2.58 9.02
C CYS A 85 5.97 3.01 9.90
N ALA A 86 6.12 2.43 11.10
CA ALA A 86 7.19 2.78 12.03
C ALA A 86 8.60 2.50 11.48
N GLY A 87 8.74 1.52 10.59
CA GLY A 87 10.00 1.14 9.95
C GLY A 87 10.16 1.66 8.52
N ALA A 88 9.11 2.20 7.91
CA ALA A 88 9.04 2.33 6.45
C ALA A 88 10.19 3.12 5.81
N THR A 89 10.59 4.24 6.42
CA THR A 89 11.68 5.06 5.89
C THR A 89 13.05 4.38 5.96
N LYS A 90 13.25 3.43 6.88
CA LYS A 90 14.49 2.64 6.96
C LYS A 90 14.62 1.66 5.78
N HIS A 91 13.50 1.22 5.23
CA HIS A 91 13.47 0.36 4.04
C HIS A 91 13.59 1.15 2.73
N GLY A 92 13.73 2.48 2.82
CA GLY A 92 13.96 3.36 1.70
C GLY A 92 12.71 4.15 1.29
N VAL A 93 12.96 5.20 0.52
CA VAL A 93 11.90 6.16 0.18
C VAL A 93 10.87 5.61 -0.79
N GLN A 94 11.29 4.70 -1.68
CA GLN A 94 10.38 4.01 -2.60
C GLN A 94 9.40 3.12 -1.82
N PHE A 95 9.92 2.32 -0.88
CA PHE A 95 9.08 1.48 -0.02
C PHE A 95 8.05 2.30 0.76
N ALA A 96 8.47 3.43 1.35
CA ALA A 96 7.55 4.30 2.06
C ALA A 96 6.45 4.85 1.13
N GLY A 97 6.80 5.23 -0.09
CA GLY A 97 5.87 5.64 -1.12
C GLY A 97 4.84 4.56 -1.48
N ASP A 98 5.33 3.37 -1.82
CA ASP A 98 4.50 2.23 -2.22
C ASP A 98 3.57 1.78 -1.08
N LEU A 99 4.07 1.70 0.15
CA LEU A 99 3.24 1.42 1.33
C LEU A 99 2.17 2.50 1.54
N GLY A 100 2.54 3.78 1.37
CA GLY A 100 1.58 4.88 1.42
C GLY A 100 0.46 4.73 0.38
N HIS A 101 0.80 4.35 -0.85
CA HIS A 101 -0.17 4.12 -1.93
C HIS A 101 -1.18 3.02 -1.56
N VAL A 102 -0.68 1.88 -1.08
CA VAL A 102 -1.50 0.75 -0.62
C VAL A 102 -2.45 1.18 0.50
N LEU A 103 -1.96 1.94 1.49
CA LEU A 103 -2.76 2.42 2.61
C LEU A 103 -3.84 3.43 2.19
N LEU A 104 -3.62 4.23 1.14
CA LEU A 104 -4.68 5.05 0.54
C LEU A 104 -5.78 4.17 -0.09
N GLY A 105 -5.39 3.10 -0.78
CA GLY A 105 -6.31 2.14 -1.39
C GLY A 105 -7.22 1.42 -0.38
N TRP A 106 -6.76 1.26 0.86
CA TRP A 106 -7.51 0.63 1.94
C TRP A 106 -8.15 1.59 2.95
N ASP A 107 -8.30 2.86 2.58
CA ASP A 107 -8.97 3.85 3.41
C ASP A 107 -8.29 4.05 4.78
N MET A 108 -6.95 4.04 4.80
CA MET A 108 -6.11 4.38 5.96
C MET A 108 -5.29 5.66 5.72
N PRO A 109 -5.93 6.80 5.40
CA PRO A 109 -5.22 8.00 4.95
C PRO A 109 -4.36 8.66 6.03
N ASP A 110 -4.69 8.46 7.32
CA ASP A 110 -3.90 8.99 8.43
C ASP A 110 -2.52 8.33 8.54
N LEU A 111 -2.43 7.03 8.23
CA LEU A 111 -1.16 6.29 8.17
C LEU A 111 -0.42 6.56 6.85
N ALA A 112 -1.15 6.65 5.74
CA ALA A 112 -0.57 6.86 4.41
C ALA A 112 0.10 8.23 4.25
N ALA A 113 -0.57 9.29 4.71
CA ALA A 113 -0.17 10.66 4.43
C ALA A 113 1.29 11.00 4.82
N PRO A 114 1.79 10.72 6.04
CA PRO A 114 3.18 11.03 6.38
C PRO A 114 4.19 10.29 5.50
N LEU A 115 3.88 9.09 5.03
CA LEU A 115 4.74 8.32 4.12
C LEU A 115 4.78 8.95 2.73
N ILE A 116 3.61 9.25 2.16
CA ILE A 116 3.48 9.88 0.84
C ILE A 116 4.14 11.27 0.83
N GLU A 117 3.94 12.08 1.86
CA GLU A 117 4.55 13.41 1.95
C GLU A 117 6.07 13.35 2.01
N ALA A 118 6.61 12.43 2.82
CA ALA A 118 8.04 12.22 2.90
C ALA A 118 8.61 11.71 1.56
N ALA A 119 7.93 10.77 0.91
CA ALA A 119 8.35 10.19 -0.35
C ALA A 119 8.30 11.20 -1.50
N ALA A 120 7.19 11.91 -1.66
CA ALA A 120 7.02 12.95 -2.70
C ALA A 120 8.02 14.11 -2.52
N LYS A 121 8.41 14.44 -1.28
CA LYS A 121 9.45 15.43 -1.00
C LYS A 121 10.84 14.95 -1.43
N ALA A 122 11.16 13.68 -1.18
CA ALA A 122 12.45 13.11 -1.53
C ALA A 122 12.58 12.84 -3.04
N LEU A 123 11.47 12.52 -3.71
CA LEU A 123 11.39 12.20 -5.13
C LEU A 123 10.44 13.16 -5.87
N PRO A 124 10.80 14.46 -5.99
CA PRO A 124 9.90 15.49 -6.53
C PRO A 124 9.58 15.33 -8.03
N GLY A 125 10.28 14.45 -8.75
CA GLY A 125 10.02 14.12 -10.15
C GLY A 125 9.13 12.90 -10.35
N ASP A 126 8.80 12.17 -9.28
CA ASP A 126 7.97 10.97 -9.38
C ASP A 126 6.50 11.37 -9.58
N VAL A 127 5.96 10.98 -10.73
CA VAL A 127 4.58 11.33 -11.13
C VAL A 127 3.55 10.53 -10.33
N ALA A 128 3.87 9.30 -9.93
CA ALA A 128 2.98 8.46 -9.11
C ALA A 128 2.87 9.03 -7.70
N LEU A 129 4.00 9.36 -7.06
CA LEU A 129 4.00 10.01 -5.75
C LEU A 129 3.32 11.37 -5.77
N ARG A 130 3.43 12.11 -6.87
CA ARG A 130 2.69 13.37 -7.03
C ARG A 130 1.17 13.14 -7.15
N TYR A 131 0.74 12.07 -7.80
CA TYR A 131 -0.67 11.68 -7.81
C TYR A 131 -1.17 11.36 -6.40
N ASP A 132 -0.45 10.50 -5.67
CA ASP A 132 -0.82 10.10 -4.32
C ASP A 132 -0.81 11.29 -3.34
N LEU A 133 0.13 12.22 -3.49
CA LEU A 133 0.14 13.48 -2.73
C LEU A 133 -1.11 14.31 -3.01
N GLY A 134 -1.56 14.37 -4.28
CA GLY A 134 -2.82 15.02 -4.65
C GLY A 134 -4.04 14.38 -3.98
N VAL A 135 -4.04 13.05 -3.83
CA VAL A 135 -5.08 12.32 -3.08
C VAL A 135 -5.03 12.66 -1.60
N VAL A 136 -3.85 12.65 -0.97
CA VAL A 136 -3.67 13.04 0.44
C VAL A 136 -4.17 14.46 0.70
N GLN A 137 -3.82 15.42 -0.15
CA GLN A 137 -4.28 16.81 -0.06
C GLN A 137 -5.80 16.91 -0.18
N LYS A 138 -6.40 16.19 -1.12
CA LYS A 138 -7.87 16.11 -1.29
C LYS A 138 -8.55 15.61 -0.02
N LEU A 139 -8.04 14.54 0.57
CA LEU A 139 -8.62 13.92 1.77
C LEU A 139 -8.50 14.83 3.01
N ARG A 140 -7.52 15.72 3.04
CA ARG A 140 -7.37 16.78 4.06
C ARG A 140 -8.19 18.03 3.77
N GLY A 141 -8.88 18.11 2.63
CA GLY A 141 -9.65 19.28 2.21
C GLY A 141 -8.80 20.40 1.62
N ASP A 142 -7.50 20.19 1.39
CA ASP A 142 -6.64 21.13 0.68
C ASP A 142 -6.82 20.98 -0.84
N PHE A 143 -8.00 21.39 -1.30
CA PHE A 143 -8.40 21.23 -2.70
C PHE A 143 -7.54 22.07 -3.66
N ALA A 144 -7.00 23.20 -3.20
CA ALA A 144 -6.10 24.03 -3.99
C ALA A 144 -4.79 23.28 -4.28
N ALA A 145 -4.11 22.79 -3.24
CA ALA A 145 -2.88 22.02 -3.44
C ALA A 145 -3.14 20.72 -4.21
N SER A 146 -4.27 20.06 -3.92
CA SER A 146 -4.70 18.86 -4.64
C SER A 146 -4.85 19.11 -6.15
N ALA A 147 -5.51 20.21 -6.53
CA ALA A 147 -5.67 20.59 -7.93
C ALA A 147 -4.32 20.83 -8.61
N ASP A 148 -3.38 21.49 -7.94
CA ASP A 148 -2.04 21.72 -8.46
C ASP A 148 -1.27 20.41 -8.67
N SER A 149 -1.37 19.47 -7.73
CA SER A 149 -0.80 18.12 -7.86
C SER A 149 -1.38 17.37 -9.06
N PHE A 150 -2.71 17.36 -9.24
CA PHE A 150 -3.33 16.66 -10.38
C PHE A 150 -3.07 17.33 -11.72
N ARG A 151 -3.05 18.67 -11.79
CA ARG A 151 -2.62 19.40 -13.00
C ARG A 151 -1.18 19.04 -13.37
N ALA A 152 -0.31 18.87 -12.39
CA ALA A 152 1.07 18.44 -12.63
C ALA A 152 1.15 17.01 -13.17
N VAL A 153 0.37 16.07 -12.63
CA VAL A 153 0.27 14.70 -13.19
C VAL A 153 -0.17 14.75 -14.66
N LEU A 154 -1.21 15.54 -14.96
CA LEU A 154 -1.77 15.67 -16.30
C LEU A 154 -0.85 16.34 -17.32
N ARG A 155 0.16 17.10 -16.88
CA ARG A 155 1.23 17.61 -17.77
C ARG A 155 2.18 16.51 -18.24
N HIS A 156 2.31 15.42 -17.49
CA HIS A 156 3.21 14.32 -17.82
C HIS A 156 2.51 13.18 -18.55
N ARG A 157 1.29 12.83 -18.13
CA ARG A 157 0.52 11.76 -18.76
C ARG A 157 -0.97 12.07 -18.73
N ASP A 158 -1.67 11.60 -19.75
CA ASP A 158 -3.12 11.55 -19.75
C ASP A 158 -3.58 10.49 -18.73
N GLU A 159 -4.18 10.93 -17.62
CA GLU A 159 -4.62 10.07 -16.52
C GLU A 159 -6.10 10.38 -16.18
N PRO A 160 -7.06 9.52 -16.57
CA PRO A 160 -8.48 9.74 -16.29
C PRO A 160 -8.80 9.93 -14.81
N ALA A 161 -8.13 9.18 -13.92
CA ALA A 161 -8.32 9.31 -12.48
C ALA A 161 -7.84 10.67 -11.95
N ALA A 162 -6.77 11.23 -12.52
CA ALA A 162 -6.29 12.56 -12.16
C ALA A 162 -7.26 13.65 -12.64
N ARG A 163 -7.85 13.51 -13.83
CA ARG A 163 -8.91 14.43 -14.29
C ARG A 163 -10.15 14.39 -13.40
N TRP A 164 -10.57 13.20 -13.01
CA TRP A 164 -11.69 13.03 -12.08
C TRP A 164 -11.43 13.73 -10.74
N ASN A 165 -10.27 13.49 -10.13
CA ASN A 165 -9.93 14.13 -8.87
C ASN A 165 -9.72 15.66 -9.01
N LEU A 166 -9.19 16.13 -10.13
CA LEU A 166 -9.12 17.55 -10.44
C LEU A 166 -10.52 18.17 -10.53
N GLY A 167 -11.48 17.49 -11.16
CA GLY A 167 -12.88 17.90 -11.17
C GLY A 167 -13.50 17.99 -9.78
N ILE A 168 -13.23 17.02 -8.90
CA ILE A 168 -13.67 17.08 -7.49
C ILE A 168 -13.07 18.31 -6.79
N ALA A 169 -11.77 18.53 -6.94
CA ALA A 169 -11.09 19.68 -6.33
C ALA A 169 -11.63 21.01 -6.86
N ALA A 170 -11.95 21.09 -8.16
CA ALA A 170 -12.54 22.25 -8.81
C ALA A 170 -13.95 22.55 -8.28
N VAL A 171 -14.82 21.54 -8.16
CA VAL A 171 -16.16 21.67 -7.57
C VAL A 171 -16.09 22.21 -6.14
N ALA A 172 -15.17 21.66 -5.33
CA ALA A 172 -14.99 22.09 -3.94
C ALA A 172 -14.47 23.53 -3.82
N GLN A 173 -13.76 24.03 -4.83
CA GLN A 173 -13.27 25.41 -4.91
C GLN A 173 -14.24 26.37 -5.62
N HIS A 174 -15.35 25.86 -6.18
CA HIS A 174 -16.22 26.60 -7.09
C HIS A 174 -15.49 27.14 -8.35
N ASP A 175 -14.45 26.42 -8.80
CA ASP A 175 -13.63 26.75 -9.98
C ASP A 175 -14.10 25.97 -11.22
N TRP A 176 -15.17 26.46 -11.85
CA TRP A 176 -15.82 25.78 -12.98
C TRP A 176 -15.07 25.87 -14.32
N ALA A 177 -13.91 26.55 -14.36
CA ALA A 177 -13.12 26.75 -15.58
C ALA A 177 -12.03 25.69 -15.78
N THR A 178 -11.93 24.72 -14.85
CA THR A 178 -10.88 23.69 -14.80
C THR A 178 -11.00 22.63 -15.88
#